data_AF-A0AAV6DQ29-F1
#
_entry.id   AF-A0AAV6DQ29-F1
#
_cell.length_a   1.000
_cell.length_b   1.000
_cell.length_c   1.000
_cell.angle_alpha   90.00
_cell.angle_beta   90.00
_cell.angle_gamma   90.00
#
_symmetry.space_group_name_H-M   'P 1'
#
loop_
_entity.id
_entity.type
_entity.pdbx_description
1 polymer ?
#
loop_
_entity_poly.entity_id
_entity_poly.type
_entity_poly.pdbx_seq_one_letter_code
_entity_poly.pdbx_strand_id
1 'polypeptide(L)'
;MNALETLTEITDLKGRLLRFPAALAEARREAADAARLVENLKQSLAEHEAELLLMVAAETTAEGKPKFTNEAARKAEVTRRLGSQSYLALTEQIADAELARLRADIEVRRLEDEHRAAVAVKDLVCREVDLLVHGR
;
A
#
# COMPACT_ATOMS: atom_id res chain seq x y z
N MET A 1 -8.34 21.83 -38.05
CA MET A 1 -8.90 21.88 -36.69
C MET A 1 -9.99 22.93 -36.69
N ASN A 2 -11.23 22.50 -36.46
CA ASN A 2 -12.39 23.40 -36.33
C ASN A 2 -12.36 24.01 -34.91
N ALA A 3 -12.77 25.27 -34.74
CA ALA A 3 -12.81 25.96 -33.44
C ALA A 3 -13.63 25.19 -32.37
N LEU A 4 -14.64 24.42 -32.81
CA LEU A 4 -15.39 23.51 -31.97
C LEU A 4 -14.53 22.37 -31.39
N GLU A 5 -13.64 21.78 -32.19
CA GLU A 5 -12.75 20.69 -31.75
C GLU A 5 -11.77 21.20 -30.66
N THR A 6 -11.19 22.38 -30.87
CA THR A 6 -10.27 23.00 -29.91
C THR A 6 -10.95 23.35 -28.58
N LEU A 7 -12.20 23.83 -28.62
CA LEU A 7 -12.96 24.11 -27.39
C LEU A 7 -13.30 22.83 -26.61
N THR A 8 -13.57 21.73 -27.30
CA THR A 8 -13.78 20.42 -26.67
C THR A 8 -12.51 19.93 -25.97
N GLU A 9 -11.35 19.97 -26.64
CA GLU A 9 -10.07 19.55 -26.07
C GLU A 9 -9.68 20.37 -24.83
N ILE A 10 -9.90 21.69 -24.85
CA ILE A 10 -9.66 22.56 -23.70
C ILE A 10 -10.60 22.22 -22.54
N THR A 11 -11.87 21.96 -22.83
CA THR A 11 -12.87 21.59 -21.82
C THR A 11 -12.51 20.26 -21.17
N ASP A 12 -12.05 19.29 -21.96
CA ASP A 12 -11.61 17.98 -21.47
C ASP A 12 -10.33 18.09 -20.63
N LEU A 13 -9.33 18.85 -21.08
CA LEU A 13 -8.11 19.09 -20.31
C LEU A 13 -8.40 19.76 -18.97
N LYS A 14 -9.26 20.79 -18.96
CA LYS A 14 -9.71 21.45 -17.73
C LYS A 14 -10.47 20.48 -16.83
N GLY A 15 -11.36 19.67 -17.40
CA GLY A 15 -12.09 18.63 -16.67
C GLY A 15 -11.16 17.63 -15.99
N ARG A 16 -10.11 17.18 -16.69
CA ARG A 16 -9.09 16.29 -16.13
C ARG A 16 -8.28 16.97 -15.03
N LEU A 17 -7.76 18.17 -15.28
CA LEU A 17 -6.98 18.96 -14.32
C LEU A 17 -7.72 19.22 -13.00
N LEU A 18 -9.03 19.51 -13.08
CA LEU A 18 -9.86 19.76 -11.89
C LEU A 18 -10.17 18.48 -11.08
N ARG A 19 -10.09 17.29 -11.67
CA ARG A 19 -10.35 16.01 -10.99
C ARG A 19 -9.13 15.45 -10.27
N PHE A 20 -7.92 15.75 -10.76
CA PHE A 20 -6.69 15.19 -10.19
C PHE A 20 -6.50 15.43 -8.69
N PRO A 21 -6.79 16.61 -8.11
CA PRO A 21 -6.60 16.81 -6.67
C PRO A 21 -7.42 15.84 -5.82
N ALA A 22 -8.69 15.64 -6.17
CA ALA A 22 -9.57 14.72 -5.46
C ALA A 22 -9.13 13.26 -5.68
N ALA A 23 -8.81 12.88 -6.92
CA ALA A 23 -8.34 11.53 -7.24
C ALA A 23 -7.01 11.18 -6.53
N LEU A 24 -6.06 12.12 -6.49
CA LEU A 24 -4.79 11.96 -5.77
C LEU A 24 -4.99 11.86 -4.26
N ALA A 25 -5.89 12.66 -3.69
CA ALA A 25 -6.19 12.59 -2.27
C ALA A 25 -6.78 11.23 -1.90
N GLU A 26 -7.70 10.72 -2.73
CA GLU A 26 -8.32 9.41 -2.54
C GLU A 26 -7.28 8.29 -2.66
N ALA A 27 -6.50 8.25 -3.75
CA ALA A 27 -5.48 7.22 -3.96
C ALA A 27 -4.40 7.22 -2.85
N ARG A 28 -4.00 8.40 -2.36
CA ARG A 28 -3.06 8.51 -1.22
C ARG A 28 -3.67 8.02 0.09
N ARG A 29 -4.97 8.23 0.30
CA ARG A 29 -5.68 7.68 1.46
C ARG A 29 -5.71 6.15 1.39
N GLU A 30 -6.07 5.59 0.24
CA GLU A 30 -6.08 4.14 0.01
C GLU A 30 -4.68 3.52 0.22
N ALA A 31 -3.63 4.17 -0.28
CA ALA A 31 -2.24 3.72 -0.05
C ALA A 31 -1.87 3.75 1.44
N ALA A 32 -2.27 4.80 2.17
CA ALA A 32 -2.04 4.90 3.61
C ALA A 32 -2.83 3.83 4.40
N ASP A 33 -4.08 3.55 4.00
CA ASP A 33 -4.92 2.51 4.59
C ASP A 33 -4.30 1.12 4.38
N ALA A 34 -3.87 0.82 3.16
CA ALA A 34 -3.20 -0.44 2.85
C ALA A 34 -1.88 -0.59 3.61
N ALA A 35 -1.09 0.47 3.75
CA ALA A 35 0.13 0.46 4.55
C ALA A 35 -0.16 0.17 6.04
N ARG A 36 -1.20 0.80 6.61
CA ARG A 36 -1.63 0.52 7.99
C ARG A 36 -2.08 -0.93 8.17
N LEU A 37 -2.81 -1.49 7.21
CA LEU A 37 -3.24 -2.88 7.27
C LEU A 37 -2.05 -3.84 7.31
N VAL A 38 -1.04 -3.62 6.46
CA VAL A 38 0.19 -4.44 6.46
C VAL A 38 0.88 -4.41 7.83
N GLU A 39 1.04 -3.22 8.41
CA GLU A 39 1.69 -3.08 9.73
C GLU A 39 0.87 -3.75 10.84
N ASN A 40 -0.45 -3.58 10.83
CA ASN A 40 -1.34 -4.23 11.78
C ASN A 40 -1.24 -5.77 11.69
N LEU A 41 -1.24 -6.33 10.48
CA LEU A 41 -1.13 -7.78 10.28
C LEU A 41 0.24 -8.31 10.72
N LYS A 42 1.32 -7.57 10.45
CA LYS A 42 2.68 -7.92 10.93
C LYS A 42 2.77 -7.86 12.45
N GLN A 43 2.13 -6.87 13.07
CA GLN A 43 2.03 -6.79 14.52
C GLN A 43 1.26 -7.99 15.08
N SER A 44 0.10 -8.32 14.53
CA SER A 44 -0.69 -9.49 14.95
C SER A 44 0.10 -10.80 14.82
N LEU A 45 0.90 -10.94 13.75
CA LEU A 45 1.78 -12.10 13.58
C LEU A 45 2.84 -12.17 14.69
N ALA A 46 3.51 -11.05 14.98
CA ALA A 46 4.52 -10.98 16.04
C ALA A 46 3.93 -11.24 17.43
N GLU A 47 2.72 -10.74 17.71
CA GLU A 47 1.98 -11.01 18.94
C GLU A 47 1.64 -12.51 19.07
N HIS A 48 1.19 -13.14 17.98
CA HIS A 48 0.91 -14.58 17.96
C HIS A 48 2.16 -15.43 18.18
N GLU A 49 3.28 -15.07 17.56
CA GLU A 49 4.57 -15.74 17.77
C GLU A 49 5.06 -15.62 19.22
N ALA A 50 4.92 -14.42 19.81
CA ALA A 50 5.28 -14.17 21.20
C ALA A 50 4.40 -14.97 22.18
N GLU A 51 3.08 -15.02 21.92
CA GLU A 51 2.14 -15.83 22.69
C GLU A 51 2.52 -17.31 22.66
N LEU A 52 2.80 -17.86 21.46
CA LEU A 52 3.22 -19.25 21.30
C LEU A 52 4.52 -19.56 22.05
N LEU A 53 5.49 -18.64 21.99
CA LEU A 53 6.75 -18.78 22.72
C LEU A 53 6.49 -18.87 24.23
N LEU A 54 5.63 -18.00 24.78
CA LEU A 54 5.27 -17.98 26.19
C LEU A 54 4.52 -19.25 26.60
N MET A 55 3.55 -19.70 25.79
CA MET A 55 2.81 -20.94 26.03
C MET A 55 3.74 -22.15 26.09
N VAL A 56 4.64 -22.29 25.11
CA VAL A 56 5.60 -23.40 25.05
C VAL A 56 6.58 -23.34 26.24
N ALA A 57 7.00 -22.15 26.66
CA ALA A 57 7.88 -21.99 27.82
C ALA A 57 7.19 -22.33 29.15
N ALA A 58 5.89 -22.05 29.27
CA ALA A 58 5.10 -22.31 30.47
C ALA A 58 4.59 -23.76 30.58
N GLU A 59 4.70 -24.56 29.51
CA GLU A 59 4.24 -25.95 29.52
C GLU A 59 5.05 -26.82 30.49
N THR A 60 4.34 -27.55 31.35
CA THR A 60 4.91 -28.47 32.34
C THR A 60 4.39 -29.90 32.18
N THR A 61 5.17 -30.87 32.65
CA THR A 61 4.77 -32.28 32.76
C THR A 61 3.85 -32.49 33.96
N ALA A 62 3.29 -33.69 34.11
CA ALA A 62 2.48 -34.04 35.29
C ALA A 62 3.24 -33.90 36.62
N GLU A 63 4.58 -33.97 36.61
CA GLU A 63 5.41 -33.72 37.80
C GLU A 63 5.75 -32.24 38.02
N GLY A 64 5.17 -31.31 37.24
CA GLY A 64 5.40 -29.87 37.35
C GLY A 64 6.75 -29.39 36.78
N LYS A 65 7.51 -30.25 36.10
CA LYS A 65 8.78 -29.87 35.46
C LYS A 65 8.53 -29.23 34.09
N PRO A 66 9.36 -28.29 33.61
CA PRO A 66 9.24 -27.75 32.26
C PRO A 66 9.28 -28.87 31.22
N LYS A 67 8.27 -28.91 30.34
CA LYS A 67 8.14 -29.92 29.28
C LYS A 67 9.23 -29.76 28.22
N PHE A 68 9.66 -28.52 27.95
CA PHE A 68 10.73 -28.18 27.03
C PHE A 68 11.91 -27.55 27.78
N THR A 69 12.87 -28.40 28.13
CA THR A 69 13.92 -28.10 29.11
C THR A 69 15.00 -27.14 28.62
N ASN A 70 15.20 -27.00 27.30
CA ASN A 70 16.20 -26.10 26.73
C ASN A 70 15.60 -25.21 25.63
N GLU A 71 16.33 -24.16 25.27
CA GLU A 71 15.88 -23.17 24.28
C GLU A 71 15.71 -23.78 22.89
N ALA A 72 16.56 -24.74 22.51
CA ALA A 72 16.46 -25.43 21.22
C ALA A 72 15.15 -26.23 21.10
N ALA A 73 14.76 -26.94 22.17
CA ALA A 73 13.52 -27.70 22.23
C ALA A 73 12.29 -26.78 22.20
N ARG A 74 12.35 -25.63 22.88
CA ARG A 74 11.29 -24.61 22.82
C ARG A 74 11.14 -24.04 21.40
N LYS A 75 12.24 -23.67 20.76
CA LYS A 75 12.24 -23.18 19.38
C LYS A 75 11.69 -24.21 18.40
N ALA A 76 12.13 -25.47 18.49
CA ALA A 76 11.64 -26.54 17.63
C ALA A 76 10.12 -26.77 17.78
N GLU A 77 9.60 -26.74 19.01
CA GLU A 77 8.17 -26.89 19.24
C GLU A 77 7.37 -25.66 18.75
N VAL A 78 7.87 -24.45 18.97
CA VAL A 78 7.26 -23.24 18.43
C VAL A 78 7.19 -23.34 16.91
N THR A 79 8.28 -23.68 16.22
CA THR A 79 8.27 -23.90 14.76
C THR A 79 7.26 -24.97 14.33
N ARG A 80 7.15 -26.08 15.07
CA ARG A 80 6.16 -27.12 14.79
C ARG A 80 4.73 -26.57 14.91
N ARG A 81 4.45 -25.72 15.89
CA ARG A 81 3.13 -25.10 16.10
C ARG A 81 2.83 -23.96 15.15
N LEU A 82 3.85 -23.22 14.70
CA LEU A 82 3.75 -22.24 13.61
C LEU A 82 3.44 -22.93 12.27
N GLY A 83 3.60 -24.25 12.15
CA GLY A 83 3.06 -25.03 11.05
C GLY A 83 1.53 -25.18 11.05
N SER A 84 0.81 -24.52 11.97
CA SER A 84 -0.65 -24.54 12.03
C SER A 84 -1.30 -23.75 10.90
N GLN A 85 -2.56 -24.08 10.58
CA GLN A 85 -3.35 -23.35 9.59
C GLN A 85 -3.50 -21.86 9.90
N SER A 86 -3.50 -21.45 11.18
CA SER A 86 -3.69 -20.06 11.58
C SER A 86 -2.49 -19.18 11.22
N TYR A 87 -1.28 -19.67 11.42
CA TYR A 87 -0.05 -18.95 11.06
C TYR A 87 0.06 -18.81 9.53
N LEU A 88 -0.17 -19.91 8.80
CA LEU A 88 -0.15 -19.88 7.34
C LEU A 88 -1.17 -18.88 6.77
N ALA A 89 -2.40 -18.85 7.33
CA ALA A 89 -3.43 -17.89 6.94
C ALA A 89 -3.00 -16.43 7.21
N LEU A 90 -2.35 -16.14 8.35
CA LEU A 90 -1.84 -14.80 8.64
C LEU A 90 -0.73 -14.40 7.65
N THR A 91 0.19 -15.32 7.31
CA THR A 91 1.25 -15.03 6.34
C THR A 91 0.70 -14.77 4.93
N GLU A 92 -0.34 -15.50 4.53
CA GLU A 92 -1.04 -15.27 3.26
C GLU A 92 -1.74 -13.92 3.25
N GLN A 93 -2.45 -13.57 4.33
CA GLN A 93 -3.08 -12.26 4.48
C GLN A 93 -2.08 -11.10 4.41
N ILE A 94 -0.88 -11.26 5.00
CA ILE A 94 0.19 -10.26 4.89
C ILE A 94 0.64 -10.12 3.44
N ALA A 95 0.86 -11.23 2.73
CA ALA A 95 1.28 -11.20 1.33
C ALA A 95 0.23 -10.51 0.44
N ASP A 96 -1.04 -10.82 0.64
CA ASP A 96 -2.15 -10.17 -0.07
C ASP A 96 -2.24 -8.67 0.24
N ALA A 97 -2.08 -8.29 1.52
CA ALA A 97 -2.06 -6.89 1.93
C ALA A 97 -0.86 -6.12 1.36
N GLU A 98 0.32 -6.74 1.29
CA GLU A 98 1.51 -6.15 0.67
C GLU A 98 1.30 -5.95 -0.84
N LEU A 99 0.67 -6.90 -1.52
CA LEU A 99 0.31 -6.76 -2.92
C LEU A 99 -0.73 -5.65 -3.14
N ALA A 100 -1.73 -5.53 -2.27
CA ALA A 100 -2.71 -4.46 -2.31
C ALA A 100 -2.06 -3.08 -2.09
N ARG A 101 -1.16 -2.97 -1.11
CA ARG A 101 -0.36 -1.76 -0.89
C ARG A 101 0.46 -1.40 -2.12
N LEU A 102 1.16 -2.36 -2.73
CA LEU A 102 1.94 -2.11 -3.93
C LEU A 102 1.08 -1.56 -5.08
N ARG A 103 -0.12 -2.11 -5.27
CA ARG A 103 -1.07 -1.61 -6.28
C ARG A 103 -1.50 -0.17 -5.99
N ALA A 104 -1.81 0.15 -4.74
CA ALA A 104 -2.18 1.50 -4.35
C ALA A 104 -1.03 2.50 -4.55
N ASP A 105 0.21 2.13 -4.19
CA ASP A 105 1.39 2.95 -4.41
C ASP A 105 1.67 3.21 -5.92
N ILE A 106 1.45 2.19 -6.77
CA ILE A 106 1.55 2.34 -8.22
C ILE A 106 0.50 3.32 -8.76
N GLU A 107 -0.73 3.23 -8.26
CA GLU A 107 -1.82 4.10 -8.69
C GLU A 107 -1.57 5.57 -8.33
N VAL A 108 -1.05 5.83 -7.12
CA VAL A 108 -0.63 7.19 -6.74
C VAL A 108 0.43 7.72 -7.71
N ARG A 109 1.46 6.93 -8.03
CA ARG A 109 2.51 7.33 -8.97
C ARG A 109 1.97 7.61 -10.36
N ARG A 110 1.07 6.74 -10.86
CA ARG A 110 0.40 6.91 -12.15
C ARG A 110 -0.36 8.25 -12.20
N LEU A 111 -1.17 8.54 -11.18
CA LEU A 111 -1.92 9.80 -11.11
C LEU A 111 -1.02 11.03 -10.99
N GLU A 112 0.11 10.93 -10.27
CA GLU A 112 1.09 12.00 -10.17
C GLU A 112 1.79 12.26 -11.51
N ASP A 113 2.19 11.20 -12.22
CA ASP A 113 2.78 11.29 -13.56
C ASP A 113 1.81 11.93 -14.55
N GLU A 114 0.55 11.48 -14.55
CA GLU A 114 -0.49 12.04 -15.42
C GLU A 114 -0.80 13.50 -15.09
N HIS A 115 -0.84 13.85 -13.80
CA HIS A 115 -1.04 15.24 -13.39
C HIS A 115 0.13 16.12 -13.85
N ARG A 116 1.37 15.69 -13.63
CA ARG A 116 2.57 16.40 -14.10
C ARG A 116 2.56 16.60 -15.61
N ALA A 117 2.21 15.57 -16.37
CA ALA A 117 2.10 15.64 -17.83
C ALA A 117 1.02 16.64 -18.26
N ALA A 118 -0.16 16.61 -17.64
CA ALA A 118 -1.24 17.54 -17.96
C ALA A 118 -0.87 19.00 -17.64
N VAL A 119 -0.17 19.24 -16.52
CA VAL A 119 0.34 20.57 -16.16
C VAL A 119 1.38 21.05 -17.16
N ALA A 120 2.32 20.19 -17.57
CA ALA A 120 3.34 20.53 -18.56
C ALA A 120 2.73 20.91 -19.92
N VAL A 121 1.71 20.17 -20.37
CA VAL A 121 0.95 20.50 -21.59
C VAL A 121 0.24 21.85 -21.43
N LYS A 122 -0.43 22.09 -20.29
CA LYS A 122 -1.08 23.37 -20.00
C LYS A 122 -0.07 24.53 -20.07
N ASP A 123 1.10 24.38 -19.45
CA ASP A 123 2.15 25.42 -19.44
C ASP A 123 2.72 25.67 -20.84
N LEU A 124 2.93 24.62 -21.65
CA LEU A 124 3.37 24.73 -23.03
C LEU A 124 2.37 25.53 -23.87
N VAL A 125 1.09 25.15 -23.82
CA VAL A 125 0.03 25.82 -24.58
C VAL A 125 -0.12 27.29 -24.16
N CYS A 126 -0.05 27.59 -22.86
CA CYS A 126 -0.07 28.97 -22.39
C CYS A 126 1.10 29.78 -22.97
N ARG A 127 2.32 29.23 -22.97
CA ARG A 127 3.50 29.90 -23.54
C ARG A 127 3.40 30.10 -25.05
N GLU A 128 2.88 29.12 -25.77
CA GLU A 128 2.67 29.22 -27.22
C GLU A 128 1.68 30.34 -27.55
N VAL A 129 0.57 30.43 -26.80
CA VAL A 129 -0.41 31.51 -26.96
C VAL A 129 0.21 32.86 -26.61
N ASP A 130 0.95 32.95 -25.51
CA ASP A 130 1.62 34.19 -25.10
C ASP A 130 2.58 34.69 -26.18
N LEU A 131 3.37 33.80 -26.78
CA LEU A 131 4.26 34.11 -27.91
C LEU A 131 3.49 34.59 -29.14
N LEU A 132 2.34 33.97 -29.45
CA LEU A 132 1.53 34.38 -30.60
C LEU A 132 0.82 35.73 -30.39
N VAL A 133 0.43 36.05 -29.15
CA VAL A 133 -0.30 37.28 -28.81
C VAL A 133 0.67 38.45 -28.57
N HIS A 134 1.79 38.23 -27.88
CA HIS A 134 2.72 39.28 -27.44
C HIS A 134 4.06 39.26 -28.16
N GLY A 135 4.39 38.21 -28.93
CA GLY A 135 5.64 38.11 -29.70
C GLY A 135 5.65 38.88 -31.02
N ARG A 136 4.95 40.03 -31.08
CA ARG A 136 5.11 41.03 -32.15
C ARG A 136 5.92 42.21 -31.64
#